data_AF-A0A973RRH7-F1
#
_entry.id   AF-A0A973RRH7-F1
#
_cell.length_a   1.000
_cell.length_b   1.000
_cell.length_c   1.000
_cell.angle_alpha   90.00
_cell.angle_beta   90.00
_cell.angle_gamma   90.00
#
_symmetry.space_group_name_H-M   'P 1'
#
loop_
_entity.id
_entity.type
_entity.pdbx_description
1 polymer ?
#
loop_
_entity_poly.entity_id
_entity_poly.type
_entity_poly.pdbx_seq_one_letter_code
_entity_poly.pdbx_strand_id
1 'polypeptide(L)' 'AGRVLVNGWPTGVAVAPAQHHGGPYPATTSTSTSVGGTAIERWMRPVTYQTAPEAILPPELRDDNPLGLPRRFNGRLER' A
#
# COMPACT_ATOMS: atom_id res chain seq x y z
N ALA A 1 6.79 18.93 -2.93
CA ALA A 1 7.35 17.97 -3.93
C ALA A 1 7.03 16.55 -3.48
N GLY A 2 6.96 15.56 -4.38
CA GLY A 2 6.77 14.16 -3.99
C GLY A 2 8.06 13.40 -3.70
N ARG A 3 9.23 13.95 -4.03
CA ARG A 3 10.53 13.36 -3.73
C ARG A 3 11.55 14.45 -3.45
N VAL A 4 12.42 14.21 -2.49
CA VAL A 4 13.54 15.08 -2.13
C VAL A 4 14.83 14.32 -2.41
N LEU A 5 15.81 15.00 -2.99
CA LEU A 5 17.15 14.47 -3.25
C LEU A 5 18.18 15.38 -2.61
N VAL A 6 19.31 14.80 -2.22
CA VAL A 6 20.47 15.52 -1.66
C VAL A 6 21.67 15.21 -2.54
N ASN A 7 22.41 16.23 -2.99
CA ASN A 7 23.64 16.10 -3.79
C ASN A 7 23.50 15.24 -5.06
N GLY A 8 22.40 15.38 -5.80
CA GLY A 8 22.17 14.61 -7.02
C GLY A 8 21.17 15.26 -7.97
N TRP A 9 21.02 14.65 -9.15
CA TRP A 9 20.09 15.12 -10.18
C TRP A 9 18.76 14.36 -10.13
N PRO A 10 17.61 15.02 -10.35
CA PRO A 10 16.30 14.41 -10.14
C PRO A 10 15.85 13.49 -11.28
N THR A 11 16.62 13.38 -12.37
CA THR A 11 16.20 12.67 -13.61
C THR A 11 15.99 11.17 -13.40
N GLY A 12 16.84 10.52 -12.60
CA GLY A 12 16.68 9.11 -12.26
C GLY A 12 15.47 8.86 -11.36
N VAL A 13 14.67 7.84 -11.71
CA VAL A 13 13.50 7.38 -10.94
C VAL A 13 13.67 5.87 -10.70
N ALA A 14 13.86 5.47 -9.44
CA ALA A 14 14.02 4.06 -9.09
C ALA A 14 12.65 3.36 -9.03
N VAL A 15 12.57 2.14 -9.57
CA VAL A 15 11.38 1.27 -9.38
C VAL A 15 11.61 0.44 -8.13
N ALA A 16 11.23 0.98 -6.97
CA ALA A 16 11.48 0.38 -5.66
C ALA A 16 10.30 0.60 -4.70
N PRO A 17 10.16 -0.20 -3.62
CA PRO A 17 9.07 -0.03 -2.64
C PRO A 17 9.00 1.36 -2.00
N ALA A 18 10.14 2.02 -1.81
CA ALA A 18 10.23 3.34 -1.17
C ALA A 18 10.01 4.53 -2.14
N GLN A 19 9.77 4.29 -3.43
CA GLN A 19 9.64 5.36 -4.41
C GLN A 19 8.35 6.16 -4.21
N HIS A 20 8.46 7.49 -4.34
CA HIS A 20 7.30 8.38 -4.43
C HIS A 20 7.43 9.31 -5.65
N HIS A 21 6.98 8.81 -6.80
CA HIS A 21 6.80 9.61 -8.02
C HIS A 21 5.40 10.25 -8.02
N GLY A 22 5.36 11.57 -7.78
CA GLY A 22 4.14 12.35 -7.55
C GLY A 22 4.46 13.68 -6.86
N GLY A 23 3.51 14.24 -6.08
CA GLY A 23 3.66 15.48 -5.32
C GLY A 23 2.40 16.36 -5.30
N PRO A 24 2.43 17.54 -4.66
CA PRO A 24 1.30 18.47 -4.74
C PRO A 24 1.00 18.86 -6.20
N TYR A 25 -0.26 19.23 -6.48
CA TYR A 25 -0.65 19.83 -7.76
C TYR A 25 0.31 20.98 -8.15
N PRO A 26 0.77 21.10 -9.41
CA PRO A 26 0.33 20.38 -10.60
C PRO A 26 1.09 19.07 -10.91
N ALA A 27 1.99 18.62 -10.03
CA ALA A 27 2.79 17.41 -10.30
C ALA A 27 1.93 16.13 -10.40
N THR A 28 0.82 16.08 -9.68
CA THR A 28 -0.22 15.05 -9.80
C THR A 28 -1.55 15.61 -9.26
N THR A 29 -2.64 14.89 -9.52
CA THR A 29 -3.98 15.16 -9.01
C THR A 29 -4.35 14.27 -7.82
N SER A 30 -3.37 13.58 -7.23
CA SER A 30 -3.54 12.62 -6.14
C SER A 30 -2.42 12.76 -5.10
N THR A 31 -2.66 12.28 -3.88
CA THR A 31 -1.63 12.14 -2.84
C THR A 31 -0.83 10.83 -2.95
N SER A 32 -1.16 9.96 -3.91
CA SER A 32 -0.49 8.67 -4.14
C SER A 32 0.77 8.79 -4.99
N THR A 33 1.47 7.65 -5.17
CA THR A 33 2.54 7.52 -6.16
C THR A 33 2.11 6.73 -7.40
N SER A 34 2.64 7.11 -8.57
CA SER A 34 2.48 6.35 -9.81
C SER A 34 3.63 5.37 -10.11
N VAL A 35 4.70 5.35 -9.32
CA VAL A 35 5.85 4.42 -9.46
C VAL A 35 6.26 3.90 -8.09
N GLY A 36 6.53 2.61 -7.99
CA GLY A 36 6.95 1.95 -6.74
C GLY A 36 5.92 0.94 -6.26
N GLY A 37 6.27 0.18 -5.22
CA GLY A 37 5.43 -0.91 -4.71
C GLY A 37 4.05 -0.45 -4.24
N THR A 38 3.94 0.74 -3.66
CA THR A 38 2.69 1.32 -3.16
C THR A 38 1.80 1.91 -4.26
N ALA A 39 2.25 1.94 -5.52
CA ALA A 39 1.42 2.43 -6.63
C ALA A 39 0.16 1.59 -6.86
N ILE A 40 0.15 0.32 -6.42
CA ILE A 40 -1.01 -0.58 -6.47
C ILE A 40 -2.19 -0.05 -5.65
N GLU A 41 -1.95 0.74 -4.59
CA GLU A 41 -2.98 1.29 -3.71
C GLU A 41 -3.96 2.22 -4.44
N ARG A 42 -3.58 2.77 -5.60
CA ARG A 42 -4.44 3.60 -6.46
C ARG A 42 -5.66 2.86 -7.00
N TRP A 43 -5.63 1.52 -7.00
CA TRP A 43 -6.64 0.66 -7.60
C TRP A 43 -7.33 -0.23 -6.57
N MET A 44 -7.04 -0.02 -5.28
CA MET A 44 -7.61 -0.79 -4.18
C MET A 44 -8.59 0.06 -3.36
N ARG A 45 -9.51 -0.63 -2.68
CA ARG A 45 -10.36 -0.03 -1.64
C ARG A 45 -10.49 -0.99 -0.46
N PRO A 46 -10.47 -0.50 0.78
CA PRO A 46 -10.75 -1.36 1.93
C PRO A 46 -12.21 -1.81 1.94
N VAL A 47 -12.46 -3.01 2.47
CA VAL A 47 -13.79 -3.57 2.74
C VAL A 47 -13.77 -4.20 4.12
N THR A 48 -14.77 -3.88 4.95
CA THR A 48 -14.90 -4.41 6.31
C THR A 48 -15.94 -5.52 6.34
N TYR A 49 -15.58 -6.64 6.97
CA TYR A 49 -16.49 -7.74 7.27
C TYR A 49 -16.77 -7.75 8.77
N GLN A 50 -18.05 -7.69 9.14
CA GLN A 50 -18.48 -7.70 10.55
C GLN A 50 -19.38 -8.91 10.78
N THR A 51 -19.10 -9.67 11.84
CA THR A 51 -19.88 -10.86 12.25
C THR A 51 -20.08 -11.90 11.13
N ALA A 52 -19.23 -11.87 10.10
CA ALA A 52 -19.32 -12.76 8.95
C ALA A 52 -18.87 -14.18 9.33
N PRO A 53 -19.64 -15.23 8.99
CA PRO A 53 -19.18 -16.60 9.20
C PRO A 53 -17.95 -16.91 8.33
N GLU A 54 -17.07 -17.77 8.82
CA GLU A 54 -15.80 -18.10 8.16
C GLU A 54 -15.97 -18.60 6.72
N ALA A 55 -17.05 -19.33 6.44
CA ALA A 55 -17.36 -19.86 5.11
C ALA A 55 -17.52 -18.79 4.02
N ILE A 56 -17.87 -17.55 4.39
CA ILE A 56 -17.98 -16.42 3.44
C ILE A 56 -16.82 -15.44 3.54
N LEU A 57 -15.90 -15.62 4.50
CA LEU A 57 -14.71 -14.79 4.59
C LEU A 57 -13.73 -15.14 3.47
N PRO A 58 -13.15 -14.12 2.82
CA PRO A 58 -12.02 -14.34 1.92
C PRO A 58 -10.85 -14.96 2.71
N PRO A 59 -10.04 -15.84 2.10
CA PRO A 59 -8.96 -16.55 2.80
C PRO A 59 -7.98 -15.62 3.54
N GLU A 60 -7.77 -14.41 3.03
CA GLU A 60 -6.92 -13.37 3.61
C GLU A 60 -7.39 -12.89 5.00
N LEU A 61 -8.68 -13.07 5.32
CA LEU A 61 -9.30 -12.61 6.57
C LEU A 61 -9.67 -13.72 7.55
N ARG A 62 -9.40 -14.99 7.22
CA ARG A 62 -9.72 -16.13 8.10
C ARG A 62 -8.75 -16.26 9.27
N ASP A 63 -9.23 -16.66 10.44
CA ASP A 63 -8.44 -16.66 11.68
C ASP A 63 -7.18 -17.53 11.58
N ASP A 64 -7.28 -18.68 10.91
CA ASP A 64 -6.21 -19.66 10.69
C ASP A 64 -5.07 -19.18 9.76
N ASN A 65 -5.21 -18.01 9.13
CA ASN A 65 -4.23 -17.41 8.22
C ASN A 65 -3.68 -18.41 7.18
N PRO A 66 -4.54 -19.00 6.34
CA PRO A 66 -4.14 -20.10 5.46
C PRO A 66 -3.12 -19.66 4.41
N LEU A 67 -2.98 -18.34 4.19
CA LEU A 67 -2.04 -17.73 3.26
C LEU A 67 -0.74 -17.24 3.91
N GLY A 68 -0.61 -17.28 5.24
CA GLY A 68 0.57 -16.79 5.96
C GLY A 68 0.85 -15.30 5.70
N LEU A 69 -0.21 -14.50 5.55
CA LEU A 69 -0.08 -13.08 5.23
C LEU A 69 0.25 -12.26 6.48
N PRO A 70 1.03 -11.18 6.35
CA PRO A 70 1.22 -10.23 7.45
C PRO A 70 -0.10 -9.51 7.75
N ARG A 71 -0.54 -9.57 9.01
CA ARG A 71 -1.81 -8.97 9.46
C ARG A 71 -1.59 -8.06 10.66
N ARG A 72 -2.51 -7.12 10.88
CA ARG A 72 -2.58 -6.37 12.14
C ARG A 72 -3.77 -6.85 12.96
N PHE A 73 -3.51 -7.51 14.07
CA PHE A 73 -4.53 -7.95 15.02
C PHE A 73 -4.44 -7.11 16.30
N ASN A 74 -5.54 -6.43 16.68
CA ASN A 74 -5.57 -5.49 17.81
C ASN A 74 -4.40 -4.47 17.81
N GLY A 75 -4.05 -3.99 16.61
CA GLY A 75 -2.96 -3.01 16.43
C GLY A 75 -1.54 -3.59 16.42
N ARG A 76 -1.34 -4.88 16.68
CA ARG A 76 -0.03 -5.56 16.63
C ARG A 76 0.17 -6.28 15.31
N LEU A 77 1.39 -6.23 14.77
CA LEU A 77 1.75 -6.98 13.57
C LEU A 77 1.92 -8.47 13.92
N GLU A 78 1.24 -9.33 13.20
CA GLU A 78 1.34 -10.79 13.22
C GLU A 78 1.85 -11.28 11.86
N ARG A 79 2.52 -12.43 11.85
CA ARG A 79 2.96 -13.14 10.64
C ARG A 79 2.06 -14.33 10.39
#